data_AF-A0A0N5BXG2-F1
#
_entry.id   AF-A0A0N5BXG2-F1
#
_cell.length_a   1.000
_cell.length_b   1.000
_cell.length_c   1.000
_cell.angle_alpha   90.00
_cell.angle_beta   90.00
_cell.angle_gamma   90.00
#
_symmetry.space_group_name_H-M   'P 1'
#
loop_
_entity.id
_entity.type
_entity.pdbx_description
1 polymer ?
#
loop_
_entity_poly.entity_id
_entity_poly.type
_entity_poly.pdbx_seq_one_letter_code
_entity_poly.pdbx_strand_id
1 'polypeptide(L)'
;MAKWGEGDPRWIVEERADGTNVNNWHWTAKNATGWSKQQLKELLTGIEVSKGAVVIKFDEIKSIEGEASANNRKAKLIFLYEWVIKVSFVARVAGFESDYKGYIEIPNLSDENDADEIDVQTTIETRGPHEAEIRSIMSREGTKLIQTQCGKYIKNLKEEFSKGLILPTNSVKPQVISSGKTTIIDKKAFQNTIVESKNDVKEDKPLKAVDVTTFETKDSFKVSTDVLFKLVFEKENVAKWSNSPPKVYSFEEGGEFSLMGGQISGKFIKIVSDDEVQLKWRLKSYPVGHFADVTIKVVDQRDSSDLVIKAVNVPKNNLEDTKIGFERYYCQFLGRTFMCTLSFD
;
A
#
# COMPACT_ATOMS: atom_id res chain seq x y z
N MET A 1 -33.06 -22.05 13.85
CA MET A 1 -33.19 -22.46 12.44
C MET A 1 -34.35 -21.66 11.85
N ALA A 2 -34.12 -20.89 10.79
CA ALA A 2 -35.20 -20.18 10.10
C ALA A 2 -36.15 -21.20 9.44
N LYS A 3 -37.45 -20.90 9.43
CA LYS A 3 -38.47 -21.78 8.83
C LYS A 3 -38.35 -21.71 7.30
N TRP A 4 -38.46 -22.87 6.65
CA TRP A 4 -38.46 -22.98 5.20
C TRP A 4 -39.60 -22.12 4.60
N GLY A 5 -39.25 -21.13 3.78
CA GLY A 5 -40.20 -20.24 3.11
C GLY A 5 -40.41 -18.86 3.73
N GLU A 6 -39.82 -18.57 4.91
CA GLU A 6 -39.78 -17.22 5.48
C GLU A 6 -38.33 -16.70 5.44
N GLY A 7 -38.00 -15.89 4.44
CA GLY A 7 -36.71 -15.21 4.36
C GLY A 7 -36.53 -14.30 5.57
N ASP A 8 -35.46 -14.50 6.33
CA ASP A 8 -35.08 -13.62 7.43
C ASP A 8 -34.76 -12.22 6.84
N PRO A 9 -35.38 -11.12 7.31
CA PRO A 9 -35.09 -9.78 6.80
C PRO A 9 -33.63 -9.32 7.02
N ARG A 10 -32.83 -10.07 7.78
CA ARG A 10 -31.35 -9.91 7.88
C ARG A 10 -30.59 -10.53 6.71
N TRP A 11 -31.23 -11.42 5.96
CA TRP A 11 -30.76 -12.05 4.73
C TRP A 11 -31.58 -11.56 3.55
N ILE A 12 -31.27 -10.35 3.09
CA ILE A 12 -31.74 -9.88 1.79
C ILE A 12 -30.94 -10.64 0.72
N VAL A 13 -31.42 -11.82 0.37
CA VAL A 13 -31.12 -12.48 -0.91
C VAL A 13 -32.40 -12.43 -1.73
N GLU A 14 -32.82 -11.21 -2.07
CA GLU A 14 -33.74 -11.04 -3.20
C GLU A 14 -32.89 -11.10 -4.46
N GLU A 15 -33.02 -12.19 -5.21
CA GLU A 15 -32.57 -12.28 -6.60
C GLU A 15 -33.33 -11.22 -7.41
N ARG A 16 -32.71 -10.06 -7.58
CA ARG A 16 -33.11 -9.09 -8.58
C ARG A 16 -32.61 -9.58 -9.94
N ALA A 17 -33.49 -9.54 -10.95
CA ALA A 17 -33.21 -9.95 -12.33
C ALA A 17 -32.04 -9.18 -12.99
N ASP A 18 -31.57 -8.13 -12.34
CA ASP A 18 -30.59 -7.15 -12.76
C ASP A 18 -29.13 -7.49 -12.36
N GLY A 19 -28.87 -8.67 -11.76
CA GLY A 19 -27.49 -9.21 -11.59
C GLY A 19 -26.52 -8.28 -10.86
N THR A 20 -27.03 -7.41 -9.99
CA THR A 20 -26.23 -6.35 -9.37
C THR A 20 -25.56 -6.86 -8.09
N ASN A 21 -24.30 -6.47 -7.86
CA ASN A 21 -23.42 -6.87 -6.76
C ASN A 21 -24.05 -6.68 -5.36
N VAL A 22 -24.78 -7.70 -4.90
CA VAL A 22 -25.45 -7.71 -3.60
C VAL A 22 -24.40 -7.55 -2.50
N ASN A 23 -24.56 -6.54 -1.65
CA ASN A 23 -23.68 -6.22 -0.52
C ASN A 23 -22.20 -5.89 -0.86
N ASN A 24 -21.85 -5.53 -2.10
CA ASN A 24 -20.46 -5.28 -2.53
C ASN A 24 -19.50 -6.45 -2.20
N TRP A 25 -20.00 -7.68 -2.28
CA TRP A 25 -19.22 -8.88 -1.96
C TRP A 25 -18.28 -9.30 -3.10
N HIS A 26 -18.67 -9.02 -4.35
CA HIS A 26 -17.86 -9.27 -5.54
C HIS A 26 -16.93 -8.10 -5.83
N TRP A 27 -15.73 -8.40 -6.34
CA TRP A 27 -14.76 -7.39 -6.75
C TRP A 27 -15.34 -6.51 -7.86
N THR A 28 -15.35 -5.20 -7.66
CA THR A 28 -15.67 -4.24 -8.73
C THR A 28 -14.54 -3.24 -8.85
N ALA A 29 -13.91 -3.22 -10.03
CA ALA A 29 -12.90 -2.24 -10.41
C ALA A 29 -13.56 -1.16 -11.25
N LYS A 30 -13.45 0.10 -10.84
CA LYS A 30 -13.86 1.23 -11.66
C LYS A 30 -12.62 1.99 -12.10
N ASN A 31 -12.52 2.20 -13.42
CA ASN A 31 -11.46 3.01 -14.00
C ASN A 31 -11.64 4.48 -13.59
N ALA A 32 -10.62 5.02 -12.92
CA ALA A 32 -10.55 6.41 -12.46
C ALA A 32 -9.58 7.26 -13.29
N THR A 33 -8.94 6.68 -14.31
CA THR A 33 -7.90 7.32 -15.14
C THR A 33 -8.42 8.58 -15.82
N GLY A 34 -9.60 8.52 -16.46
CA GLY A 34 -10.18 9.67 -17.16
C GLY A 34 -10.50 10.83 -16.22
N TRP A 35 -11.17 10.53 -15.11
CA TRP A 35 -11.50 11.52 -14.06
C TRP A 35 -10.23 12.11 -13.44
N SER A 36 -9.24 11.28 -13.16
CA SER A 36 -7.98 11.72 -12.54
C SER A 36 -7.18 12.65 -13.44
N LYS A 37 -7.09 12.35 -14.75
CA LYS A 37 -6.43 13.23 -15.73
C LYS A 37 -7.08 14.62 -15.77
N GLN A 38 -8.42 14.68 -15.70
CA GLN A 38 -9.14 15.96 -15.65
C GLN A 38 -8.84 16.72 -14.35
N GLN A 39 -8.95 16.05 -13.20
CA GLN A 39 -8.68 16.67 -11.90
C GLN A 39 -7.24 17.17 -11.75
N LEU A 40 -6.26 16.38 -12.17
CA LEU A 40 -4.85 16.78 -12.14
C LEU A 40 -4.59 18.00 -13.03
N LYS A 41 -5.24 18.07 -14.19
CA LYS A 41 -5.19 19.25 -15.07
C LYS A 41 -5.74 20.49 -14.36
N GLU A 42 -6.92 20.39 -13.75
CA GLU A 42 -7.55 21.50 -13.01
C GLU A 42 -6.72 21.97 -11.80
N LEU A 43 -6.08 21.04 -11.08
CA LEU A 43 -5.33 21.34 -9.85
C LEU A 43 -3.92 21.89 -10.09
N LEU A 44 -3.27 21.49 -11.19
CA LEU A 44 -1.88 21.83 -11.47
C LEU A 44 -1.72 22.98 -12.48
N THR A 45 -2.78 23.40 -13.17
CA THR A 45 -2.75 24.53 -14.10
C THR A 45 -3.42 25.76 -13.48
N GLY A 46 -2.96 26.95 -13.88
CA GLY A 46 -3.52 28.22 -13.41
C GLY A 46 -3.13 28.61 -11.98
N ILE A 47 -2.36 27.78 -11.28
CA ILE A 47 -1.75 28.10 -9.98
C ILE A 47 -0.48 28.93 -10.18
N GLU A 48 -0.12 29.71 -9.15
CA GLU A 48 1.06 30.55 -9.17
C GLU A 48 1.79 30.54 -7.83
N VAL A 49 3.11 30.74 -7.89
CA VAL A 49 3.96 30.97 -6.73
C VAL A 49 4.68 32.29 -6.91
N SER A 50 4.60 33.15 -5.89
CA SER A 50 5.24 34.46 -5.89
C SER A 50 6.18 34.61 -4.70
N LYS A 51 7.36 35.18 -4.95
CA LYS A 51 8.32 35.51 -3.90
C LYS A 51 9.16 36.71 -4.33
N GLY A 52 9.04 37.81 -3.56
CA GLY A 52 9.74 39.05 -3.86
C GLY A 52 9.33 39.59 -5.23
N ALA A 53 10.31 39.69 -6.14
CA ALA A 53 10.12 40.21 -7.49
C ALA A 53 9.71 39.13 -8.52
N VAL A 54 9.70 37.85 -8.14
CA VAL A 54 9.47 36.74 -9.07
C VAL A 54 8.07 36.16 -8.91
N VAL A 55 7.36 35.97 -10.02
CA VAL A 55 6.06 35.31 -10.10
C VAL A 55 6.17 34.17 -11.11
N ILE A 56 5.85 32.95 -10.70
CA ILE A 56 5.89 31.75 -11.54
C ILE A 56 4.49 31.20 -11.65
N LYS A 57 3.98 31.09 -12.88
CA LYS A 57 2.64 30.59 -13.19
C LYS A 57 2.73 29.30 -13.98
N PHE A 58 2.01 28.28 -13.53
CA PHE A 58 1.90 27.00 -14.23
C PHE A 58 0.78 27.10 -15.28
N ASP A 59 1.09 26.83 -16.54
CA ASP A 59 0.22 27.15 -17.68
C ASP A 59 -0.54 25.94 -18.22
N GLU A 60 0.18 24.89 -18.60
CA GLU A 60 -0.33 23.76 -19.38
C GLU A 60 0.32 22.45 -18.94
N ILE A 61 -0.46 21.38 -19.03
CA ILE A 61 0.03 20.02 -18.88
C ILE A 61 0.68 19.57 -20.19
N LYS A 62 1.98 19.29 -20.18
CA LYS A 62 2.70 18.69 -21.32
C LYS A 62 2.39 17.19 -21.47
N SER A 63 2.35 16.45 -20.36
CA SER A 63 2.01 15.02 -20.37
C SER A 63 1.44 14.56 -19.02
N ILE A 64 0.52 13.60 -19.07
CA ILE A 64 0.07 12.80 -17.92
C ILE A 64 0.05 11.34 -18.35
N GLU A 65 1.03 10.59 -17.88
CA GLU A 65 1.21 9.17 -18.14
C GLU A 65 0.95 8.38 -16.87
N GLY A 66 0.29 7.23 -17.01
CA GLY A 66 -0.12 6.41 -15.87
C GLY A 66 -1.64 6.18 -15.81
N GLU A 67 -2.07 5.61 -14.70
CA GLU A 67 -3.42 5.12 -14.51
C GLU A 67 -3.92 5.26 -13.07
N ALA A 68 -5.24 5.23 -12.90
CA ALA A 68 -5.87 5.16 -11.60
C ALA A 68 -7.09 4.24 -11.63
N SER A 69 -7.28 3.46 -10.57
CA SER A 69 -8.45 2.62 -10.37
C SER A 69 -8.95 2.70 -8.93
N ALA A 70 -10.26 2.57 -8.77
CA ALA A 70 -10.89 2.37 -7.46
C ALA A 70 -11.53 0.99 -7.43
N ASN A 71 -11.13 0.19 -6.46
CA ASN A 71 -11.53 -1.20 -6.32
C ASN A 71 -12.35 -1.35 -5.05
N ASN A 72 -13.52 -1.96 -5.14
CA ASN A 72 -14.34 -2.28 -3.97
C ASN A 72 -14.15 -3.75 -3.59
N ARG A 73 -13.74 -4.01 -2.35
CA ARG A 73 -13.66 -5.34 -1.76
C ARG A 73 -14.23 -5.32 -0.36
N LYS A 74 -15.29 -6.09 -0.11
CA LYS A 74 -15.94 -6.21 1.22
C LYS A 74 -16.28 -4.84 1.83
N ALA A 75 -16.83 -3.93 1.01
CA ALA A 75 -17.17 -2.55 1.38
C ALA A 75 -15.98 -1.66 1.81
N LYS A 76 -14.74 -2.06 1.52
CA LYS A 76 -13.55 -1.20 1.59
C LYS A 76 -13.14 -0.79 0.17
N LEU A 77 -12.89 0.50 -0.04
CA LEU A 77 -12.34 1.03 -1.29
C LEU A 77 -10.81 1.02 -1.24
N ILE A 78 -10.20 0.46 -2.28
CA ILE A 78 -8.76 0.43 -2.50
C ILE A 78 -8.47 1.23 -3.76
N PHE A 79 -7.70 2.30 -3.62
CA PHE A 79 -7.28 3.14 -4.73
C PHE A 79 -5.87 2.75 -5.11
N LEU A 80 -5.66 2.46 -6.39
CA LEU A 80 -4.36 2.23 -6.98
C LEU A 80 -4.15 3.32 -8.02
N TYR A 81 -3.05 4.04 -7.93
CA TYR A 81 -2.73 5.08 -8.91
C TYR A 81 -1.23 5.25 -9.04
N GLU A 82 -0.79 5.53 -10.25
CA GLU A 82 0.60 5.83 -10.57
C GLU A 82 0.59 6.86 -11.69
N TRP A 83 1.30 7.97 -11.49
CA TRP A 83 1.33 9.08 -12.42
C TRP A 83 2.74 9.65 -12.59
N VAL A 84 3.11 9.87 -13.85
CA VAL A 84 4.21 10.73 -14.27
C VAL A 84 3.61 11.93 -14.98
N ILE A 85 3.85 13.14 -14.44
CA ILE A 85 3.19 14.38 -14.89
C ILE A 85 4.24 15.41 -15.28
N LYS A 86 4.06 16.04 -16.44
CA LYS A 86 4.85 17.20 -16.86
C LYS A 86 3.97 18.43 -17.01
N VAL A 87 4.34 19.54 -16.37
CA VAL A 87 3.59 20.81 -16.38
C VAL A 87 4.53 21.93 -16.79
N SER A 88 4.19 22.70 -17.82
CA SER A 88 4.94 23.90 -18.17
C SER A 88 4.65 25.05 -17.21
N PHE A 89 5.59 25.99 -17.15
CA PHE A 89 5.42 27.22 -16.40
C PHE A 89 6.09 28.40 -17.11
N VAL A 90 5.60 29.59 -16.77
CA VAL A 90 6.18 30.88 -17.16
C VAL A 90 6.52 31.65 -15.89
N ALA A 91 7.78 32.05 -15.77
CA ALA A 91 8.30 32.86 -14.67
C ALA A 91 8.61 34.29 -15.15
N ARG A 92 8.08 35.28 -14.42
CA ARG A 92 8.27 36.70 -14.65
C ARG A 92 9.02 37.32 -13.49
N VAL A 93 9.95 38.21 -13.80
CA VAL A 93 10.73 38.95 -12.81
C VAL A 93 10.43 40.43 -12.96
N ALA A 94 10.02 41.10 -11.89
CA ALA A 94 9.71 42.51 -11.91
C ALA A 94 10.94 43.33 -12.36
N GLY A 95 10.76 44.19 -13.36
CA GLY A 95 11.85 44.98 -13.94
C GLY A 95 12.68 44.24 -15.01
N PHE A 96 12.33 43.00 -15.36
CA PHE A 96 12.93 42.26 -16.47
C PHE A 96 11.87 41.96 -17.53
N GLU A 97 12.13 42.32 -18.79
CA GLU A 97 11.13 42.28 -19.86
C GLU A 97 10.92 40.87 -20.44
N SER A 98 11.90 39.97 -20.30
CA SER A 98 11.82 38.62 -20.88
C SER A 98 11.26 37.59 -19.89
N ASP A 99 10.28 36.83 -20.35
CA ASP A 99 9.69 35.71 -19.60
C ASP A 99 10.63 34.48 -19.63
N TYR A 100 10.80 33.82 -18.48
CA TYR A 100 11.47 32.52 -18.39
C TYR A 100 10.47 31.40 -18.57
N LYS A 101 10.74 30.50 -19.52
CA LYS A 101 9.90 29.31 -19.76
C LYS A 101 10.60 28.07 -19.24
N GLY A 102 9.81 27.13 -18.76
CA GLY A 102 10.30 25.86 -18.26
C GLY A 102 9.17 24.86 -18.06
N TYR A 103 9.51 23.75 -17.43
CA TYR A 103 8.54 22.76 -16.98
C TYR A 103 9.00 22.09 -15.70
N ILE A 104 8.02 21.56 -14.97
CA ILE A 104 8.24 20.61 -13.89
C ILE A 104 7.88 19.21 -14.34
N GLU A 105 8.53 18.22 -13.74
CA GLU A 105 8.23 16.80 -13.86
C GLU A 105 8.01 16.21 -12.47
N ILE A 106 6.90 15.50 -12.30
CA ILE A 106 6.50 14.78 -11.10
C ILE A 106 6.55 13.29 -11.45
N PRO A 107 7.62 12.56 -11.10
CA PRO A 107 7.81 11.18 -11.55
C PRO A 107 7.17 10.12 -10.63
N ASN A 108 6.79 10.49 -9.41
CA ASN A 108 6.44 9.54 -8.34
C ASN A 108 5.11 9.86 -7.64
N LEU A 109 4.11 10.37 -8.37
CA LEU A 109 2.77 10.49 -7.78
C LEU A 109 2.09 9.12 -7.82
N SER A 110 2.23 8.34 -6.75
CA SER A 110 1.68 6.98 -6.65
C SER A 110 0.95 6.72 -5.34
N ASP A 111 0.20 5.61 -5.24
CA ASP A 111 -0.40 5.16 -3.97
C ASP A 111 0.64 4.68 -2.94
N GLU A 112 1.90 4.50 -3.34
CA GLU A 112 3.02 4.18 -2.46
C GLU A 112 3.71 5.42 -1.87
N ASN A 113 3.39 6.62 -2.36
CA ASN A 113 4.01 7.87 -1.93
C ASN A 113 3.01 8.81 -1.26
N ASP A 114 3.37 9.34 -0.09
CA ASP A 114 2.59 10.40 0.54
C ASP A 114 2.79 11.74 -0.20
N ALA A 115 1.82 12.66 -0.06
CA ALA A 115 1.80 13.90 -0.84
C ALA A 115 3.03 14.80 -0.61
N ASP A 116 3.66 14.73 0.56
CA ASP A 116 4.86 15.44 0.95
C ASP A 116 6.17 14.74 0.56
N GLU A 117 6.11 13.47 0.13
CA GLU A 117 7.23 12.68 -0.42
C GLU A 117 7.35 12.79 -1.95
N ILE A 118 6.44 13.52 -2.59
CA ILE A 118 6.44 13.71 -4.04
C ILE A 118 7.65 14.56 -4.45
N ASP A 119 8.40 14.04 -5.42
CA ASP A 119 9.54 14.71 -6.03
C ASP A 119 9.06 15.64 -7.16
N VAL A 120 9.66 16.83 -7.22
CA VAL A 120 9.38 17.83 -8.26
C VAL A 120 10.69 18.25 -8.91
N GLN A 121 10.92 17.75 -10.13
CA GLN A 121 12.09 18.10 -10.92
C GLN A 121 11.79 19.33 -11.77
N THR A 122 12.63 20.36 -11.71
CA THR A 122 12.42 21.63 -12.44
C THR A 122 13.46 21.80 -13.54
N THR A 123 12.98 22.05 -14.76
CA THR A 123 13.81 22.40 -15.92
C THR A 123 13.46 23.80 -16.41
N ILE A 124 14.46 24.67 -16.53
CA ILE A 124 14.32 26.01 -17.11
C ILE A 124 14.94 25.99 -18.50
N GLU A 125 14.17 26.36 -19.52
CA GLU A 125 14.58 26.34 -20.93
C GLU A 125 15.20 27.69 -21.35
N THR A 126 14.67 28.79 -20.81
CA THR A 126 15.19 30.14 -21.09
C THR A 126 16.45 30.42 -20.28
N ARG A 127 17.51 30.91 -20.94
CA ARG A 127 18.74 31.32 -20.26
C ARG A 127 18.69 32.77 -19.77
N GLY A 128 19.24 33.06 -18.60
CA GLY A 128 19.33 34.43 -18.08
C GLY A 128 19.82 34.56 -16.62
N PRO A 129 20.00 35.80 -16.14
CA PRO A 129 20.60 36.07 -14.83
C PRO A 129 19.74 35.61 -13.63
N HIS A 130 18.44 35.39 -13.82
CA HIS A 130 17.50 35.03 -12.74
C HIS A 130 17.21 33.54 -12.65
N GLU A 131 17.86 32.68 -13.45
CA GLU A 131 17.65 31.22 -13.43
C GLU A 131 17.83 30.62 -12.04
N ALA A 132 18.88 31.01 -11.33
CA ALA A 132 19.21 30.48 -10.01
C ALA A 132 18.15 30.86 -8.96
N GLU A 133 17.62 32.08 -9.05
CA GLU A 133 16.54 32.57 -8.17
C GLU A 133 15.23 31.81 -8.44
N ILE A 134 14.85 31.67 -9.71
CA ILE A 134 13.66 30.92 -10.13
C ILE A 134 13.77 29.46 -9.68
N ARG A 135 14.93 28.81 -9.87
CA ARG A 135 15.15 27.42 -9.42
C ARG A 135 15.04 27.29 -7.90
N SER A 136 15.57 28.26 -7.15
CA SER A 136 15.46 28.29 -5.68
C SER A 136 14.01 28.37 -5.22
N ILE A 137 13.22 29.28 -5.82
CA ILE A 137 11.79 29.43 -5.54
C ILE A 137 11.03 28.14 -5.87
N MET A 138 11.31 27.55 -7.03
CA MET A 138 10.67 26.30 -7.46
C MET A 138 10.98 25.15 -6.51
N SER A 139 12.24 24.98 -6.08
CA SER A 139 12.63 23.89 -5.18
C SER A 139 12.03 23.96 -3.78
N ARG A 140 11.58 25.14 -3.35
CA ARG A 140 11.07 25.38 -1.98
C ARG A 140 9.58 25.65 -1.97
N GLU A 141 9.20 26.83 -2.45
CA GLU A 141 7.81 27.27 -2.46
C GLU A 141 7.01 26.56 -3.55
N GLY A 142 7.61 26.37 -4.74
CA GLY A 142 6.98 25.65 -5.85
C GLY A 142 6.69 24.20 -5.49
N THR A 143 7.69 23.45 -4.98
CA THR A 143 7.53 22.06 -4.56
C THR A 143 6.43 21.91 -3.52
N LYS A 144 6.41 22.75 -2.47
CA LYS A 144 5.34 22.70 -1.45
C LYS A 144 3.95 22.97 -2.01
N LEU A 145 3.84 23.91 -2.94
CA LEU A 145 2.57 24.21 -3.61
C LEU A 145 2.09 22.98 -4.40
N ILE A 146 2.97 22.37 -5.20
CA ILE A 146 2.66 21.19 -6.01
C ILE A 146 2.27 20.01 -5.13
N GLN A 147 3.04 19.70 -4.08
CA GLN A 147 2.72 18.67 -3.09
C GLN A 147 1.33 18.90 -2.47
N THR A 148 0.99 20.14 -2.16
CA THR A 148 -0.34 20.49 -1.65
C THR A 148 -1.45 20.20 -2.66
N GLN A 149 -1.25 20.50 -3.94
CA GLN A 149 -2.24 20.20 -4.99
C GLN A 149 -2.37 18.69 -5.24
N CYS A 150 -1.25 17.95 -5.24
CA CYS A 150 -1.27 16.49 -5.30
C CYS A 150 -2.01 15.87 -4.11
N GLY A 151 -1.83 16.41 -2.90
CA GLY A 151 -2.60 16.00 -1.72
C GLY A 151 -4.12 16.23 -1.88
N LYS A 152 -4.53 17.35 -2.50
CA LYS A 152 -5.95 17.58 -2.85
C LYS A 152 -6.46 16.58 -3.87
N TYR A 153 -5.67 16.24 -4.88
CA TYR A 153 -6.04 15.19 -5.84
C TYR A 153 -6.31 13.86 -5.12
N ILE A 154 -5.38 13.42 -4.25
CA ILE A 154 -5.52 12.17 -3.48
C ILE A 154 -6.79 12.19 -2.62
N LYS A 155 -7.08 13.34 -1.99
CA LYS A 155 -8.31 13.53 -1.21
C LYS A 155 -9.56 13.45 -2.10
N ASN A 156 -9.60 14.18 -3.21
CA ASN A 156 -10.74 14.19 -4.13
C ASN A 156 -10.97 12.80 -4.73
N LEU A 157 -9.90 12.04 -5.04
CA LEU A 157 -10.02 10.66 -5.53
C LEU A 157 -10.74 9.78 -4.49
N LYS A 158 -10.40 9.96 -3.20
CA LYS A 158 -11.00 9.20 -2.11
C LYS A 158 -12.42 9.66 -1.74
N GLU A 159 -12.76 10.93 -1.93
CA GLU A 159 -14.03 11.52 -1.46
C GLU A 159 -15.07 11.76 -2.57
N GLU A 160 -14.64 12.13 -3.77
CA GLU A 160 -15.53 12.51 -4.87
C GLU A 160 -15.73 11.37 -5.86
N PHE A 161 -14.65 10.72 -6.30
CA PHE A 161 -14.76 9.58 -7.22
C PHE A 161 -15.41 8.37 -6.54
N SER A 162 -15.28 8.25 -5.21
CA SER A 162 -15.86 7.18 -4.40
C SER A 162 -17.38 7.30 -4.20
N LYS A 163 -17.98 8.47 -4.45
CA LYS A 163 -19.42 8.67 -4.29
C LYS A 163 -20.19 7.73 -5.22
N GLY A 164 -21.01 6.88 -4.62
CA GLY A 164 -21.81 5.89 -5.34
C GLY A 164 -21.04 4.63 -5.77
N LEU A 165 -19.78 4.43 -5.37
CA LEU A 165 -19.06 3.16 -5.57
C LEU A 165 -19.44 2.08 -4.54
N ILE A 166 -20.16 2.48 -3.50
CA ILE A 166 -20.71 1.62 -2.47
C ILE A 166 -22.23 1.84 -2.42
N LEU A 167 -23.01 0.76 -2.55
CA LEU A 167 -24.45 0.81 -2.24
C LEU A 167 -24.67 1.30 -0.80
N PRO A 168 -25.56 2.28 -0.54
CA PRO A 168 -25.88 2.71 0.81
C PRO A 168 -26.48 1.54 1.58
N THR A 169 -25.74 1.01 2.55
CA THR A 169 -26.25 -0.01 3.47
C THR A 169 -26.95 0.73 4.61
N ASN A 170 -28.19 0.35 4.94
CA ASN A 170 -28.97 0.90 6.07
C ASN A 170 -28.29 0.58 7.42
N SER A 171 -27.22 1.30 7.74
CA SER A 171 -26.66 1.47 9.09
C SER A 171 -25.62 2.57 9.02
N VAL A 172 -26.09 3.82 8.99
CA VAL A 172 -25.24 4.98 9.21
C VAL A 172 -24.67 4.89 10.62
N LYS A 173 -23.44 4.40 10.75
CA LYS A 173 -22.53 4.89 11.77
C LYS A 173 -21.63 5.92 11.08
N PRO A 174 -21.56 7.17 11.58
CA PRO A 174 -20.59 8.14 11.08
C PRO A 174 -19.21 7.49 11.17
N GLN A 175 -18.55 7.34 10.02
CA GLN A 175 -17.18 6.87 10.02
C GLN A 175 -16.33 7.93 10.72
N VAL A 176 -15.75 7.54 11.85
CA VAL A 176 -14.64 8.26 12.46
C VAL A 176 -13.51 8.24 11.44
N ILE A 177 -13.23 9.41 10.88
CA ILE A 177 -12.04 9.67 10.09
C ILE A 177 -10.86 9.46 11.05
N SER A 178 -10.28 8.25 11.03
CA SER A 178 -8.98 8.04 11.64
C SER A 178 -7.95 8.70 10.74
N SER A 179 -7.63 9.96 11.05
CA SER A 179 -6.35 10.57 10.69
C SER A 179 -5.24 9.81 11.44
N GLY A 180 -4.92 8.61 10.97
CA GLY A 180 -3.92 7.72 11.55
C GLY A 180 -2.74 7.59 10.59
N LYS A 181 -1.68 8.32 10.90
CA LYS A 181 -0.36 8.32 10.25
C LYS A 181 0.12 6.90 9.88
N THR A 182 0.53 6.73 8.64
CA THR A 182 1.73 5.98 8.28
C THR A 182 2.92 6.67 8.95
N THR A 183 3.30 6.25 10.16
CA THR A 183 4.61 6.64 10.68
C THR A 183 5.66 5.83 9.93
N ILE A 184 6.18 6.39 8.84
CA ILE A 184 7.44 5.96 8.28
C ILE A 184 8.53 6.65 9.10
N ILE A 185 9.32 5.82 9.78
CA ILE A 185 10.66 6.18 10.23
C ILE A 185 11.47 6.34 8.95
N ASP A 186 11.71 7.59 8.54
CA ASP A 186 12.49 7.90 7.36
C ASP A 186 14.00 7.67 7.64
N LYS A 187 14.68 7.09 6.66
CA LYS A 187 15.95 6.37 6.82
C LYS A 187 17.16 7.08 6.22
N LYS A 188 17.12 8.41 6.12
CA LYS A 188 18.29 9.22 5.69
C LYS A 188 18.70 10.34 6.63
N ALA A 189 18.22 10.33 7.87
CA ALA A 189 18.77 11.11 8.98
C ALA A 189 19.24 10.20 10.12
N PHE A 190 20.15 9.25 9.86
CA PHE A 190 20.90 8.60 10.95
C PHE A 190 22.31 8.10 10.53
N GLN A 191 22.83 8.57 9.40
CA GLN A 191 24.25 8.39 9.07
C GLN A 191 25.00 9.66 9.47
N ASN A 192 25.21 9.79 10.77
CA ASN A 192 26.39 10.38 11.41
C ASN A 192 26.04 10.69 12.86
N THR A 193 26.32 9.76 13.76
CA THR A 193 27.03 10.03 15.01
C THR A 193 27.58 8.70 15.52
N ILE A 194 28.88 8.53 15.31
CA ILE A 194 29.73 7.60 16.04
C ILE A 194 29.71 8.06 17.50
N VAL A 195 29.21 7.26 18.44
CA VAL A 195 29.76 7.16 19.82
C VAL A 195 29.43 5.78 20.40
N GLU A 196 30.49 4.99 20.50
CA GLU A 196 30.88 4.08 21.57
C GLU A 196 29.83 3.56 22.57
N SER A 197 29.81 2.23 22.65
CA SER A 197 29.40 1.42 23.78
C SER A 197 29.85 1.97 25.14
N LYS A 198 28.89 2.28 26.01
CA LYS A 198 29.09 2.14 27.46
C LYS A 198 27.89 1.44 28.09
N ASN A 199 28.26 0.44 28.88
CA ASN A 199 27.43 -0.38 29.75
C ASN A 199 26.44 0.45 30.56
N ASP A 200 25.18 0.03 30.54
CA ASP A 200 24.38 0.09 31.76
C ASP A 200 23.46 -1.12 31.82
N VAL A 201 23.76 -1.97 32.79
CA VAL A 201 22.94 -3.10 33.23
C VAL A 201 21.67 -2.51 33.83
N LYS A 202 20.50 -2.82 33.27
CA LYS A 202 19.23 -2.70 34.00
C LYS A 202 18.39 -3.95 33.84
N GLU A 203 18.14 -4.51 35.01
CA GLU A 203 17.42 -5.73 35.34
C GLU A 203 16.03 -5.85 34.73
N ASP A 204 15.63 -7.12 34.60
CA ASP A 204 14.32 -7.65 34.30
C ASP A 204 13.16 -6.86 34.93
N LYS A 205 12.31 -6.32 34.07
CA LYS A 205 10.91 -5.99 34.41
C LYS A 205 10.00 -7.04 33.78
N PRO A 206 8.96 -7.50 34.50
CA PRO A 206 8.08 -8.56 34.01
C PRO A 206 7.36 -8.08 32.75
N LEU A 207 7.30 -8.95 31.74
CA LEU A 207 6.58 -8.71 30.50
C LEU A 207 5.13 -8.29 30.84
N LYS A 208 4.75 -7.08 30.44
CA LYS A 208 3.34 -6.69 30.44
C LYS A 208 2.57 -7.75 29.64
N ALA A 209 1.50 -8.29 30.22
CA ALA A 209 0.62 -9.24 29.54
C ALA A 209 0.18 -8.63 28.20
N VAL A 210 0.68 -9.20 27.10
CA VAL A 210 0.33 -8.75 25.75
C VAL A 210 -1.06 -9.31 25.46
N ASP A 211 -2.01 -8.42 25.23
CA ASP A 211 -3.32 -8.80 24.71
C ASP A 211 -3.15 -9.50 23.35
N VAL A 212 -3.43 -10.80 23.29
CA VAL A 212 -3.33 -11.61 22.08
C VAL A 212 -4.68 -11.89 21.44
N THR A 213 -4.65 -12.24 20.17
CA THR A 213 -5.81 -12.64 19.36
C THR A 213 -5.40 -13.71 18.35
N THR A 214 -6.41 -14.29 17.70
CA THR A 214 -6.27 -15.30 16.64
C THR A 214 -6.95 -14.79 15.37
N PHE A 215 -6.40 -15.12 14.20
CA PHE A 215 -7.12 -14.94 12.94
C PHE A 215 -6.80 -16.08 11.97
N GLU A 216 -7.65 -16.21 10.96
CA GLU A 216 -7.52 -17.16 9.87
C GLU A 216 -7.79 -16.44 8.55
N THR A 217 -6.99 -16.74 7.53
CA THR A 217 -7.16 -16.25 6.16
C THR A 217 -6.88 -17.38 5.19
N LYS A 218 -7.47 -17.31 4.00
CA LYS A 218 -7.26 -18.30 2.94
C LYS A 218 -7.29 -17.65 1.56
N ASP A 219 -6.56 -18.24 0.63
CA ASP A 219 -6.60 -17.89 -0.79
C ASP A 219 -6.42 -19.12 -1.67
N SER A 220 -6.91 -19.08 -2.90
CA SER A 220 -6.99 -20.23 -3.80
C SER A 220 -6.12 -20.05 -5.05
N PHE A 221 -5.39 -21.10 -5.43
CA PHE A 221 -4.41 -21.05 -6.53
C PHE A 221 -4.67 -22.16 -7.56
N LYS A 222 -4.57 -21.84 -8.85
CA LYS A 222 -4.68 -22.79 -9.99
C LYS A 222 -3.41 -23.65 -10.16
N VAL A 223 -2.96 -24.28 -9.09
CA VAL A 223 -1.82 -25.20 -9.08
C VAL A 223 -2.12 -26.39 -8.19
N SER A 224 -1.39 -27.49 -8.37
CA SER A 224 -1.45 -28.64 -7.47
C SER A 224 -0.84 -28.34 -6.11
N THR A 225 -1.17 -29.14 -5.11
CA THR A 225 -0.76 -28.91 -3.71
C THR A 225 0.76 -28.98 -3.55
N ASP A 226 1.43 -29.89 -4.24
CA ASP A 226 2.89 -30.04 -4.23
C ASP A 226 3.60 -28.82 -4.85
N VAL A 227 3.02 -28.23 -5.90
CA VAL A 227 3.55 -27.03 -6.53
C VAL A 227 3.35 -25.83 -5.62
N LEU A 228 2.14 -25.65 -5.07
CA LEU A 228 1.86 -24.55 -4.14
C LEU A 228 2.78 -24.62 -2.91
N PHE A 229 3.01 -25.81 -2.36
CA PHE A 229 3.90 -26.02 -1.24
C PHE A 229 5.34 -25.54 -1.56
N LYS A 230 5.88 -25.90 -2.73
CA LYS A 230 7.20 -25.44 -3.20
C LYS A 230 7.23 -23.93 -3.44
N LEU A 231 6.17 -23.34 -4.01
CA LEU A 231 6.11 -21.89 -4.24
C LEU A 231 6.17 -21.09 -2.92
N VAL A 232 5.53 -21.60 -1.87
CA VAL A 232 5.46 -20.94 -0.57
C VAL A 232 6.77 -21.09 0.23
N PHE A 233 7.39 -22.28 0.21
CA PHE A 233 8.47 -22.63 1.15
C PHE A 233 9.86 -22.86 0.52
N GLU A 234 9.97 -23.00 -0.80
CA GLU A 234 11.27 -23.21 -1.41
C GLU A 234 12.05 -21.89 -1.45
N LYS A 235 13.31 -21.90 -0.99
CA LYS A 235 14.14 -20.70 -0.82
C LYS A 235 14.20 -19.82 -2.06
N GLU A 236 14.31 -20.43 -3.25
CA GLU A 236 14.36 -19.70 -4.52
C GLU A 236 13.04 -18.99 -4.82
N ASN A 237 11.90 -19.62 -4.53
CA ASN A 237 10.59 -19.04 -4.76
C ASN A 237 10.26 -17.98 -3.72
N VAL A 238 10.67 -18.19 -2.47
CA VAL A 238 10.60 -17.20 -1.40
C VAL A 238 11.35 -15.93 -1.77
N ALA A 239 12.56 -16.04 -2.33
CA ALA A 239 13.30 -14.86 -2.80
C ALA A 239 12.55 -14.10 -3.91
N LYS A 240 11.83 -14.81 -4.79
CA LYS A 240 11.03 -14.22 -5.88
C LYS A 240 9.80 -13.48 -5.35
N TRP A 241 8.94 -14.14 -4.57
CA TRP A 241 7.68 -13.52 -4.12
C TRP A 241 7.87 -12.48 -3.01
N SER A 242 8.95 -12.57 -2.22
CA SER A 242 9.29 -11.54 -1.22
C SER A 242 10.09 -10.37 -1.79
N ASN A 243 10.39 -10.39 -3.09
CA ASN A 243 11.16 -9.38 -3.83
C ASN A 243 12.52 -9.01 -3.17
N SER A 244 13.08 -9.93 -2.39
CA SER A 244 14.35 -9.76 -1.69
C SER A 244 14.89 -11.12 -1.24
N PRO A 245 16.18 -11.42 -1.44
CA PRO A 245 16.76 -12.66 -0.95
C PRO A 245 16.69 -12.70 0.59
N PRO A 246 16.20 -13.80 1.19
CA PRO A 246 16.18 -13.97 2.64
C PRO A 246 17.58 -13.82 3.24
N LYS A 247 17.70 -13.06 4.33
CA LYS A 247 18.99 -12.91 5.04
C LYS A 247 19.39 -14.21 5.73
N VAL A 248 18.40 -14.92 6.25
CA VAL A 248 18.51 -16.26 6.87
C VAL A 248 17.32 -17.04 6.35
N TYR A 249 17.54 -18.28 5.90
CA TYR A 249 16.46 -19.18 5.49
C TYR A 249 16.96 -20.62 5.53
N SER A 250 16.56 -21.35 6.57
CA SER A 250 16.74 -22.80 6.65
C SER A 250 15.37 -23.47 6.74
N PHE A 251 14.95 -24.15 5.67
CA PHE A 251 13.66 -24.85 5.63
C PHE A 251 13.81 -26.28 6.17
N GLU A 252 13.97 -26.37 7.50
CA GLU A 252 14.09 -27.61 8.26
C GLU A 252 13.42 -27.42 9.62
N GLU A 253 13.06 -28.50 10.32
CA GLU A 253 12.49 -28.38 11.67
C GLU A 253 13.52 -27.75 12.63
N GLY A 254 13.13 -26.64 13.25
CA GLY A 254 14.05 -25.82 14.05
C GLY A 254 14.87 -24.80 13.25
N GLY A 255 14.75 -24.78 11.93
CA GLY A 255 15.38 -23.80 11.06
C GLY A 255 14.78 -22.39 11.23
N GLU A 256 15.62 -21.37 11.11
CA GLU A 256 15.21 -19.96 11.21
C GLU A 256 15.05 -19.32 9.84
N PHE A 257 14.19 -18.30 9.77
CA PHE A 257 14.05 -17.47 8.59
C PHE A 257 13.97 -15.99 8.93
N SER A 258 14.46 -15.16 8.01
CA SER A 258 14.43 -13.70 8.07
C SER A 258 14.16 -13.16 6.67
N LEU A 259 12.94 -12.69 6.45
CA LEU A 259 12.45 -12.19 5.16
C LEU A 259 12.39 -10.65 5.15
N MET A 260 12.31 -10.07 3.96
CA MET A 260 12.05 -8.63 3.76
C MET A 260 13.02 -7.71 4.54
N GLY A 261 14.33 -7.96 4.43
CA GLY A 261 15.33 -7.17 5.14
C GLY A 261 15.27 -7.28 6.67
N GLY A 262 14.68 -8.36 7.21
CA GLY A 262 14.55 -8.61 8.65
C GLY A 262 13.31 -7.97 9.29
N GLN A 263 12.34 -7.53 8.49
CA GLN A 263 11.04 -7.10 9.00
C GLN A 263 10.20 -8.27 9.49
N ILE A 264 10.34 -9.42 8.84
CA ILE A 264 9.69 -10.67 9.21
C ILE A 264 10.78 -11.64 9.65
N SER A 265 10.59 -12.25 10.81
CA SER A 265 11.48 -13.28 11.31
C SER A 265 10.69 -14.38 12.00
N GLY A 266 11.28 -15.57 12.06
CA GLY A 266 10.60 -16.72 12.62
C GLY A 266 11.43 -17.98 12.59
N LYS A 267 10.79 -19.07 13.02
CA LYS A 267 11.40 -20.38 13.15
C LYS A 267 10.41 -21.46 12.75
N PHE A 268 10.81 -22.38 11.89
CA PHE A 268 9.99 -23.55 11.56
C PHE A 268 9.95 -24.49 12.76
N ILE A 269 8.75 -24.90 13.17
CA ILE A 269 8.52 -25.79 14.31
C ILE A 269 8.34 -27.21 13.80
N LYS A 270 7.48 -27.38 12.80
CA LYS A 270 7.10 -28.68 12.24
C LYS A 270 6.83 -28.54 10.76
N ILE A 271 7.31 -29.49 9.97
CA ILE A 271 7.13 -29.50 8.51
C ILE A 271 6.54 -30.85 8.11
N VAL A 272 5.33 -30.84 7.57
CA VAL A 272 4.70 -31.98 6.89
C VAL A 272 4.70 -31.65 5.41
N SER A 273 5.56 -32.33 4.64
CA SER A 273 5.70 -32.10 3.19
C SER A 273 4.36 -32.16 2.49
N ASP A 274 4.09 -31.18 1.63
CA ASP A 274 2.91 -31.10 0.77
C ASP A 274 1.55 -31.00 1.49
N ASP A 275 1.54 -30.73 2.81
CA ASP A 275 0.32 -30.61 3.62
C ASP A 275 0.37 -29.39 4.57
N GLU A 276 1.22 -29.41 5.60
CA GLU A 276 1.17 -28.43 6.69
C GLU A 276 2.56 -28.01 7.18
N VAL A 277 2.75 -26.70 7.40
CA VAL A 277 3.91 -26.14 8.09
C VAL A 277 3.47 -25.33 9.31
N GLN A 278 4.02 -25.68 10.47
CA GLN A 278 3.88 -24.90 11.70
C GLN A 278 5.16 -24.11 11.94
N LEU A 279 5.02 -22.82 12.21
CA LEU A 279 6.14 -21.92 12.40
C LEU A 279 5.82 -20.85 13.43
N LYS A 280 6.87 -20.36 14.12
CA LYS A 280 6.81 -19.09 14.83
C LYS A 280 7.03 -17.97 13.84
N TRP A 281 6.24 -16.92 13.96
CA TRP A 281 6.29 -15.78 13.07
C TRP A 281 6.18 -14.48 13.86
N ARG A 282 6.95 -13.47 13.49
CA ARG A 282 6.80 -12.13 14.07
C ARG A 282 7.20 -11.03 13.10
N LEU A 283 6.56 -9.88 13.29
CA LEU A 283 7.07 -8.62 12.78
C LEU A 283 8.17 -8.10 13.71
N LYS A 284 9.07 -7.28 13.16
CA LYS A 284 10.04 -6.50 13.94
C LYS A 284 9.35 -5.58 14.95
N SER A 285 8.13 -5.12 14.66
CA SER A 285 7.30 -4.30 15.55
C SER A 285 6.67 -5.05 16.72
N TYR A 286 6.69 -6.39 16.73
CA TYR A 286 6.17 -7.15 17.87
C TYR A 286 7.00 -6.88 19.14
N PRO A 287 6.40 -7.02 20.33
CA PRO A 287 7.15 -7.00 21.59
C PRO A 287 8.35 -7.95 21.57
N VAL A 288 9.42 -7.59 22.29
CA VAL A 288 10.64 -8.41 22.34
C VAL A 288 10.30 -9.79 22.90
N GLY A 289 10.78 -10.85 22.23
CA GLY A 289 10.47 -12.23 22.59
C GLY A 289 9.07 -12.73 22.23
N HIS A 290 8.19 -11.87 21.69
CA HIS A 290 6.82 -12.28 21.33
C HIS A 290 6.75 -12.79 19.89
N PHE A 291 6.10 -13.94 19.69
CA PHE A 291 5.88 -14.57 18.40
C PHE A 291 4.42 -15.01 18.28
N ALA A 292 3.88 -14.92 17.07
CA ALA A 292 2.66 -15.62 16.70
C ALA A 292 3.00 -17.06 16.33
N ASP A 293 2.12 -17.99 16.72
CA ASP A 293 2.19 -19.38 16.29
C ASP A 293 1.31 -19.52 15.06
N VAL A 294 1.93 -19.82 13.92
CA VAL A 294 1.28 -19.81 12.62
C VAL A 294 1.29 -21.22 12.04
N THR A 295 0.13 -21.64 11.56
CA THR A 295 -0.08 -22.88 10.82
C THR A 295 -0.48 -22.52 9.41
N ILE A 296 0.32 -22.96 8.43
CA ILE A 296 0.06 -22.81 7.01
C ILE A 296 -0.27 -24.20 6.48
N LYS A 297 -1.45 -24.37 5.88
CA LYS A 297 -1.91 -25.62 5.27
C LYS A 297 -2.18 -25.43 3.79
N VAL A 298 -1.86 -26.44 3.01
CA VAL A 298 -2.21 -26.53 1.59
C VAL A 298 -3.32 -27.57 1.47
N VAL A 299 -4.49 -27.18 0.96
CA VAL A 299 -5.67 -28.05 0.86
C VAL A 299 -6.05 -28.22 -0.61
N ASP A 300 -6.14 -29.47 -1.06
CA ASP A 300 -6.59 -29.80 -2.42
C ASP A 300 -8.10 -29.50 -2.60
N GLN A 301 -8.42 -28.71 -3.63
CA GLN A 301 -9.78 -28.37 -4.06
C GLN A 301 -10.14 -29.01 -5.42
N ARG A 302 -9.51 -30.13 -5.79
CA ARG A 302 -9.69 -30.89 -7.06
C ARG A 302 -9.16 -30.17 -8.30
N ASP A 303 -9.58 -28.92 -8.52
CA ASP A 303 -9.20 -28.08 -9.67
C ASP A 303 -8.21 -26.96 -9.29
N SER A 304 -7.91 -26.85 -8.00
CA SER A 304 -7.11 -25.79 -7.40
C SER A 304 -6.58 -26.22 -6.03
N SER A 305 -5.70 -25.42 -5.45
CA SER A 305 -5.18 -25.63 -4.09
C SER A 305 -5.39 -24.38 -3.25
N ASP A 306 -5.96 -24.54 -2.06
CA ASP A 306 -6.13 -23.49 -1.07
C ASP A 306 -4.90 -23.38 -0.17
N LEU A 307 -4.38 -22.16 0.02
CA LEU A 307 -3.43 -21.84 1.07
C LEU A 307 -4.21 -21.29 2.27
N VAL A 308 -4.32 -22.07 3.34
CA VAL A 308 -5.00 -21.68 4.58
C VAL A 308 -3.96 -21.30 5.63
N ILE A 309 -4.03 -20.08 6.13
CA ILE A 309 -3.10 -19.54 7.12
C ILE A 309 -3.88 -19.21 8.39
N LYS A 310 -3.50 -19.86 9.49
CA LYS A 310 -4.07 -19.62 10.81
C LYS A 310 -2.97 -19.13 11.73
N ALA A 311 -3.16 -17.98 12.35
CA ALA A 311 -2.21 -17.38 13.28
C ALA A 311 -2.84 -17.21 14.66
N VAL A 312 -2.18 -17.73 15.68
CA VAL A 312 -2.53 -17.66 17.11
C VAL A 312 -1.48 -16.81 17.82
N ASN A 313 -1.82 -16.25 18.98
CA ASN A 313 -0.91 -15.43 19.80
C ASN A 313 -0.45 -14.14 19.09
N VAL A 314 -1.28 -13.58 18.21
CA VAL A 314 -0.99 -12.32 17.53
C VAL A 314 -1.27 -11.16 18.47
N PRO A 315 -0.34 -10.21 18.71
CA PRO A 315 -0.63 -9.01 19.50
C PRO A 315 -1.80 -8.23 18.89
N LYS A 316 -2.83 -7.87 19.67
CA LYS A 316 -4.01 -7.14 19.17
C LYS A 316 -3.65 -5.86 18.44
N ASN A 317 -2.65 -5.13 18.93
CA ASN A 317 -2.17 -3.88 18.32
C ASN A 317 -1.52 -4.10 16.95
N ASN A 318 -1.12 -5.32 16.62
CA ASN A 318 -0.50 -5.68 15.34
C ASN A 318 -1.35 -6.64 14.52
N LEU A 319 -2.61 -6.89 14.90
CA LEU A 319 -3.50 -7.80 14.20
C LEU A 319 -3.66 -7.42 12.72
N GLU A 320 -3.98 -6.16 12.45
CA GLU A 320 -4.23 -5.71 11.08
C GLU A 320 -2.95 -5.76 10.25
N ASP A 321 -1.81 -5.30 10.78
CA ASP A 321 -0.50 -5.39 10.11
C ASP A 321 -0.10 -6.84 9.80
N THR A 322 -0.33 -7.74 10.75
CA THR A 322 -0.02 -9.17 10.59
C THR A 322 -0.90 -9.77 9.50
N LYS A 323 -2.21 -9.48 9.52
CA LYS A 323 -3.16 -9.96 8.53
C LYS A 323 -2.84 -9.43 7.14
N ILE A 324 -2.55 -8.13 7.01
CA ILE A 324 -2.11 -7.51 5.76
C ILE A 324 -0.81 -8.15 5.28
N GLY A 325 0.14 -8.43 6.18
CA GLY A 325 1.39 -9.12 5.84
C GLY A 325 1.16 -10.48 5.21
N PHE A 326 0.28 -11.31 5.79
CA PHE A 326 -0.05 -12.62 5.22
C PHE A 326 -0.84 -12.49 3.91
N GLU A 327 -1.88 -11.66 3.86
CA GLU A 327 -2.71 -11.52 2.65
C GLU A 327 -1.93 -10.89 1.48
N ARG A 328 -1.10 -9.87 1.73
CA ARG A 328 -0.36 -9.16 0.68
C ARG A 328 0.84 -9.99 0.19
N TYR A 329 1.64 -10.55 1.09
CA TYR A 329 2.89 -11.20 0.69
C TYR A 329 2.73 -12.69 0.41
N TYR A 330 2.07 -13.42 1.31
CA TYR A 330 1.94 -14.88 1.18
C TYR A 330 0.83 -15.29 0.21
N CYS A 331 -0.18 -14.43 -0.02
CA CYS A 331 -1.25 -14.72 -0.96
C CYS A 331 -1.13 -13.91 -2.27
N GLN A 332 -1.24 -12.59 -2.21
CA GLN A 332 -1.29 -11.75 -3.42
C GLN A 332 0.02 -11.72 -4.20
N PHE A 333 1.15 -11.48 -3.54
CA PHE A 333 2.45 -11.41 -4.23
C PHE A 333 2.87 -12.78 -4.74
N LEU A 334 2.72 -13.83 -3.94
CA LEU A 334 2.95 -15.20 -4.41
C LEU A 334 2.13 -15.50 -5.67
N GLY A 335 0.83 -15.20 -5.63
CA GLY A 335 -0.06 -15.41 -6.75
C GLY A 335 0.31 -14.60 -8.00
N ARG A 336 0.68 -13.32 -7.83
CA ARG A 336 1.13 -12.43 -8.92
C ARG A 336 2.47 -12.85 -9.51
N THR A 337 3.44 -13.22 -8.66
CA THR A 337 4.79 -13.62 -9.08
C THR A 337 4.75 -14.89 -9.92
N PHE A 338 3.87 -15.83 -9.61
CA PHE A 338 3.77 -17.12 -10.30
C PHE A 338 2.54 -17.25 -11.19
N MET A 339 1.79 -16.17 -11.42
CA MET A 339 0.59 -16.13 -12.26
C MET A 339 -0.43 -17.25 -11.94
N CYS A 340 -0.56 -17.59 -10.65
CA CYS A 340 -1.30 -18.78 -10.21
C CYS A 340 -2.53 -18.47 -9.35
N THR A 341 -2.89 -17.20 -9.14
CA THR A 341 -4.15 -16.85 -8.46
C THR A 341 -5.37 -17.27 -9.27
N LEU A 342 -6.36 -17.85 -8.61
CA LEU A 342 -7.72 -17.92 -9.13
C LEU A 342 -8.34 -16.52 -9.10
N SER A 343 -8.24 -15.78 -10.21
CA SER A 343 -9.27 -14.81 -10.56
C SER A 343 -10.52 -15.62 -10.90
N PHE A 344 -11.50 -15.62 -10.00
CA PHE A 344 -12.85 -16.00 -10.38
C PHE A 344 -13.43 -14.83 -11.19
N ASP A 345 -13.74 -15.12 -12.46
CA ASP A 345 -14.42 -14.22 -13.40
C ASP A 345 -15.75 -13.69 -12.86
#